data_AF-A0AAV2R1M1-F1
#
_entry.id   AF-A0AAV2R1M1-F1
#
_cell.length_a   1.000
_cell.length_b   1.000
_cell.length_c   1.000
_cell.angle_alpha   90.00
_cell.angle_beta   90.00
_cell.angle_gamma   90.00
#
_symmetry.space_group_name_H-M   'P 1'
#
loop_
_entity.id
_entity.type
_entity.pdbx_description
1 polymer ?
#
loop_
_entity_poly.entity_id
_entity_poly.type
_entity_poly.pdbx_seq_one_letter_code
_entity_poly.pdbx_strand_id
1 'polypeptide(L)'
;MKTMIIMYILQFIMNKHILYYEETTRILDGVPPLRLDPSQKSRILWPADPHCSDFNVSFGVPGSLPKIGLVSSPGSGNTWLRYLLEASTGVFTGSRYEDLNLNSWGYLGEMVSTDSGTTLTQKTHDHDALSRRLNNFTAILVCKQYFSIL
;
A
#
# COMPACT_ATOMS: atom_id res chain seq x y z
N MET A 1 -16.35 19.58 -8.20
CA MET A 1 -15.34 19.68 -9.28
C MET A 1 -14.01 18.99 -8.94
N LYS A 2 -13.47 19.10 -7.70
CA LYS A 2 -12.22 18.41 -7.29
C LYS A 2 -12.35 16.87 -7.15
N THR A 3 -13.51 16.36 -6.76
CA THR A 3 -13.78 14.92 -6.60
C THR A 3 -13.80 14.16 -7.94
N MET A 4 -14.29 14.80 -9.00
CA MET A 4 -14.33 14.17 -10.32
C MET A 4 -12.93 13.92 -10.88
N ILE A 5 -11.96 14.82 -10.66
CA ILE A 5 -10.60 14.66 -11.17
C ILE A 5 -9.93 13.41 -10.58
N ILE A 6 -10.16 13.11 -9.28
CA ILE A 6 -9.62 11.91 -8.64
C ILE A 6 -10.26 10.66 -9.22
N MET A 7 -11.58 10.63 -9.43
CA MET A 7 -12.27 9.52 -10.08
C MET A 7 -11.81 9.34 -11.53
N TYR A 8 -11.56 10.40 -12.29
CA TYR A 8 -11.05 10.31 -13.66
C TYR A 8 -9.60 9.80 -13.70
N ILE A 9 -8.75 10.16 -12.72
CA ILE A 9 -7.40 9.61 -12.60
C ILE A 9 -7.46 8.12 -12.23
N LEU A 10 -8.32 7.73 -11.27
CA LEU A 10 -8.52 6.33 -10.90
C LEU A 10 -9.13 5.52 -12.04
N GLN A 11 -10.11 6.06 -12.76
CA GLN A 11 -10.73 5.46 -13.94
C GLN A 11 -9.74 5.35 -15.10
N PHE A 12 -8.85 6.33 -15.29
CA PHE A 12 -7.79 6.28 -16.29
C PHE A 12 -6.72 5.25 -15.94
N ILE A 13 -6.35 5.12 -14.66
CA ILE A 13 -5.49 4.05 -14.15
C ILE A 13 -6.18 2.69 -14.40
N MET A 14 -7.45 2.53 -14.01
CA MET A 14 -8.24 1.31 -14.18
C MET A 14 -8.49 0.94 -15.66
N ASN A 15 -8.71 1.93 -16.54
CA ASN A 15 -8.90 1.69 -17.97
C ASN A 15 -7.57 1.36 -18.68
N LYS A 16 -6.45 1.92 -18.22
CA LYS A 16 -5.12 1.45 -18.67
C LYS A 16 -4.83 0.03 -18.18
N HIS A 17 -5.33 -0.35 -17.01
CA HIS A 17 -5.18 -1.71 -16.47
C HIS A 17 -5.77 -2.80 -17.39
N ILE A 18 -6.78 -2.51 -18.22
CA ILE A 18 -7.32 -3.50 -19.19
C ILE A 18 -6.28 -3.86 -20.26
N LEU A 19 -5.52 -2.89 -20.76
CA LEU A 19 -4.47 -3.12 -21.74
C LEU A 19 -3.19 -3.69 -21.11
N TYR A 20 -2.91 -3.37 -19.84
CA TYR A 20 -1.83 -4.03 -19.07
C TYR A 20 -2.20 -5.46 -18.62
N TYR A 21 -3.49 -5.84 -18.57
CA TYR A 21 -3.93 -7.15 -18.06
C TYR A 21 -3.42 -8.31 -18.94
N GLU A 22 -3.49 -8.18 -20.27
CA GLU A 22 -2.98 -9.22 -21.18
C GLU A 22 -1.45 -9.37 -21.09
N GLU A 23 -0.71 -8.29 -20.88
CA GLU A 23 0.75 -8.32 -20.75
C GLU A 23 1.20 -8.81 -19.37
N THR A 24 0.45 -8.48 -18.31
CA THR A 24 0.72 -8.93 -16.92
C THR A 24 0.38 -10.40 -16.70
N THR A 25 -0.57 -11.00 -17.41
CA THR A 25 -0.84 -12.45 -17.30
C THR A 25 0.39 -13.32 -17.58
N ARG A 26 1.33 -12.89 -18.43
CA ARG A 26 2.61 -13.61 -18.65
C ARG A 26 3.65 -13.38 -17.56
N ILE A 27 3.54 -12.30 -16.78
CA ILE A 27 4.45 -11.94 -15.68
C ILE A 27 4.00 -12.58 -14.37
N LEU A 28 2.71 -12.89 -14.23
CA LEU A 28 2.11 -13.48 -13.04
C LEU A 28 2.19 -15.02 -13.00
N ASP A 29 2.68 -15.67 -14.05
CA ASP A 29 2.93 -17.11 -14.07
C ASP A 29 3.96 -17.49 -12.99
N GLY A 30 3.46 -17.96 -11.84
CA GLY A 30 4.27 -18.34 -10.68
C GLY A 30 4.14 -17.42 -9.45
N VAL A 31 3.39 -16.31 -9.54
CA VAL A 31 3.05 -15.51 -8.36
C VAL A 31 1.81 -16.13 -7.70
N PRO A 32 1.91 -16.65 -6.45
CA PRO A 32 0.74 -17.20 -5.78
C PRO A 32 -0.34 -16.13 -5.63
N PRO A 33 -1.63 -16.49 -5.75
CA PRO A 33 -2.72 -15.53 -5.63
C PRO A 33 -2.69 -14.87 -4.26
N LEU A 34 -3.00 -13.58 -4.22
CA LEU A 34 -3.16 -12.83 -2.98
C LEU A 34 -4.21 -13.50 -2.10
N ARG A 35 -3.83 -13.90 -0.88
CA ARG A 35 -4.72 -14.51 0.10
C ARG A 35 -4.99 -13.51 1.22
N LEU A 36 -6.24 -13.08 1.34
CA LEU A 36 -6.70 -12.20 2.42
C LEU A 36 -7.14 -13.03 3.63
N ASP A 37 -6.94 -12.48 4.83
CA ASP A 37 -7.32 -13.08 6.10
C ASP A 37 -8.67 -12.51 6.57
N PRO A 38 -9.78 -13.26 6.45
CA PRO A 38 -11.11 -12.78 6.85
C PRO A 38 -11.28 -12.71 8.37
N SER A 39 -10.38 -13.31 9.16
CA SER A 39 -10.45 -13.27 10.63
C SER A 39 -9.95 -11.96 11.22
N GLN A 40 -9.15 -11.20 10.45
CA GLN A 40 -8.61 -9.93 10.89
C GLN A 40 -9.52 -8.76 10.54
N LYS A 41 -9.25 -7.62 11.20
CA LYS A 41 -9.97 -6.37 10.92
C LYS A 41 -9.79 -5.97 9.46
N SER A 42 -10.86 -5.46 8.88
CA SER A 42 -10.87 -4.86 7.54
C SER A 42 -11.47 -3.46 7.59
N ARG A 43 -11.35 -2.71 6.49
CA ARG A 43 -11.82 -1.34 6.38
C ARG A 43 -12.39 -1.06 5.00
N ILE A 44 -13.63 -0.59 4.97
CA ILE A 44 -14.20 0.05 3.79
C ILE A 44 -13.63 1.47 3.66
N LEU A 45 -13.02 1.80 2.51
CA LEU A 45 -12.37 3.10 2.32
C LEU A 45 -13.36 4.24 2.09
N TRP A 46 -14.42 3.99 1.33
CA TRP A 46 -15.39 5.00 0.92
C TRP A 46 -16.83 4.57 1.22
N PRO A 47 -17.19 4.38 2.51
CA PRO A 47 -18.50 3.84 2.88
C PRO A 47 -19.68 4.75 2.50
N ALA A 48 -19.42 6.05 2.30
CA ALA A 48 -20.44 7.02 1.92
C ALA A 48 -20.58 7.20 0.39
N ASP A 49 -19.68 6.60 -0.42
CA ASP A 49 -19.74 6.71 -1.87
C ASP A 49 -20.54 5.51 -2.45
N PRO A 50 -21.63 5.75 -3.18
CA PRO A 50 -22.49 4.68 -3.68
C PRO A 50 -21.85 3.78 -4.74
N HIS A 51 -20.75 4.21 -5.37
CA HIS A 51 -20.01 3.40 -6.35
C HIS A 51 -18.79 2.72 -5.73
N CYS A 52 -18.36 3.20 -4.55
CA CYS A 52 -17.11 2.77 -3.94
C CYS A 52 -17.29 2.19 -2.53
N SER A 53 -18.52 1.96 -2.08
CA SER A 53 -18.86 1.39 -0.77
C SER A 53 -18.35 -0.03 -0.57
N ASP A 54 -18.06 -0.74 -1.66
CA ASP A 54 -17.66 -2.15 -1.63
C ASP A 54 -16.14 -2.33 -1.65
N PHE A 55 -15.37 -1.23 -1.78
CA PHE A 55 -13.90 -1.29 -1.71
C PHE A 55 -13.44 -1.49 -0.27
N ASN A 56 -13.15 -2.74 0.04
CA ASN A 56 -12.62 -3.18 1.32
C ASN A 56 -11.11 -3.40 1.26
N VAL A 57 -10.43 -3.04 2.35
CA VAL A 57 -9.01 -3.27 2.56
C VAL A 57 -8.86 -4.24 3.72
N SER A 58 -8.07 -5.30 3.51
CA SER A 58 -7.89 -6.39 4.47
C SER A 58 -6.41 -6.73 4.64
N PHE A 59 -6.10 -7.45 5.72
CA PHE A 59 -4.79 -8.06 5.88
C PHE A 59 -4.65 -9.28 4.99
N GLY A 60 -3.42 -9.54 4.53
CA GLY A 60 -3.04 -10.83 3.98
C GLY A 60 -2.97 -11.90 5.06
N VAL A 61 -3.06 -13.16 4.67
CA VAL A 61 -2.79 -14.30 5.57
C VAL A 61 -1.36 -14.15 6.14
N PRO A 62 -1.14 -14.41 7.44
CA PRO A 62 0.20 -14.33 8.03
C PRO A 62 1.25 -15.12 7.23
N GLY A 63 2.38 -14.47 6.95
CA GLY A 63 3.49 -15.02 6.18
C GLY A 63 3.22 -15.21 4.67
N SER A 64 2.07 -14.79 4.15
CA SER A 64 1.72 -14.97 2.73
C SER A 64 2.29 -13.88 1.82
N LEU A 65 2.56 -12.69 2.36
CA LEU A 65 3.08 -11.57 1.57
C LEU A 65 4.60 -11.45 1.70
N PRO A 66 5.29 -11.11 0.60
CA PRO A 66 6.70 -10.81 0.64
C PRO A 66 6.94 -9.57 1.50
N LYS A 67 8.11 -9.51 2.11
CA LYS A 67 8.53 -8.34 2.86
C LYS A 67 9.00 -7.29 1.86
N ILE A 68 8.23 -6.21 1.71
CA ILE A 68 8.53 -5.08 0.81
C ILE A 68 8.50 -3.79 1.61
N GLY A 69 9.35 -2.82 1.27
CA GLY A 69 9.47 -1.59 2.06
C GLY A 69 9.26 -0.36 1.25
N LEU A 70 8.55 0.55 1.86
CA LEU A 70 8.33 1.87 1.31
C LEU A 70 9.30 2.84 1.96
N VAL A 71 10.44 3.03 1.30
CA VAL A 71 11.58 3.81 1.82
C VAL A 71 11.50 5.23 1.25
N SER A 72 11.52 6.23 2.11
CA SER A 72 11.58 7.62 1.67
C SER A 72 12.16 8.53 2.74
N SER A 73 12.61 9.73 2.37
CA SER A 73 12.82 10.80 3.36
C SER A 73 11.49 11.25 4.01
N PRO A 74 11.52 11.81 5.24
CA PRO A 74 10.35 12.43 5.85
C PRO A 74 9.73 13.51 4.95
N GLY A 75 8.40 13.61 4.93
CA GLY A 75 7.69 14.63 4.15
C GLY A 75 7.58 14.38 2.65
N SER A 76 8.02 13.21 2.14
CA SER A 76 7.91 12.82 0.73
C SER A 76 6.55 12.23 0.33
N GLY A 77 5.57 12.19 1.24
CA GLY A 77 4.20 11.78 0.91
C GLY A 77 3.87 10.28 1.09
N ASN A 78 4.61 9.55 1.94
CA ASN A 78 4.32 8.13 2.18
C ASN A 78 2.88 7.85 2.62
N THR A 79 2.31 8.66 3.51
CA THR A 79 0.94 8.47 3.99
C THR A 79 -0.08 8.51 2.84
N TRP A 80 0.14 9.42 1.88
CA TRP A 80 -0.68 9.52 0.67
C TRP A 80 -0.47 8.33 -0.27
N LEU A 81 0.77 7.92 -0.51
CA LEU A 81 1.05 6.76 -1.37
C LEU A 81 0.51 5.46 -0.76
N ARG A 82 0.63 5.28 0.55
CA ARG A 82 0.05 4.14 1.27
C ARG A 82 -1.45 4.05 1.05
N TYR A 83 -2.16 5.18 1.15
CA TYR A 83 -3.58 5.24 0.86
C TYR A 83 -3.90 4.80 -0.58
N LEU A 84 -3.12 5.26 -1.57
CA LEU A 84 -3.29 4.84 -2.96
C LEU A 84 -3.05 3.34 -3.15
N LEU A 85 -2.02 2.78 -2.52
CA LEU A 85 -1.71 1.35 -2.58
C LEU A 85 -2.82 0.51 -1.96
N GLU A 86 -3.32 0.91 -0.79
CA GLU A 86 -4.44 0.24 -0.11
C GLU A 86 -5.70 0.28 -0.98
N ALA A 87 -6.00 1.45 -1.57
CA ALA A 87 -7.14 1.64 -2.46
C ALA A 87 -7.06 0.82 -3.75
N SER A 88 -5.87 0.69 -4.35
CA SER A 88 -5.70 -0.03 -5.61
C SER A 88 -5.58 -1.55 -5.43
N THR A 89 -5.14 -2.02 -4.26
CA THR A 89 -4.85 -3.45 -4.02
C THR A 89 -5.83 -4.14 -3.08
N GLY A 90 -6.54 -3.40 -2.23
CA GLY A 90 -7.35 -3.99 -1.15
C GLY A 90 -6.52 -4.60 -0.02
N VAL A 91 -5.21 -4.32 0.05
CA VAL A 91 -4.30 -4.86 1.08
C VAL A 91 -3.72 -3.74 1.93
N PHE A 92 -3.76 -3.89 3.26
CA PHE A 92 -3.17 -2.91 4.17
C PHE A 92 -1.67 -2.74 3.97
N THR A 93 -1.20 -1.52 4.23
CA THR A 93 0.23 -1.19 4.34
C THR A 93 0.63 -1.01 5.80
N GLY A 94 1.81 -1.51 6.15
CA GLY A 94 2.40 -1.36 7.46
C GLY A 94 3.39 -0.21 7.55
N SER A 95 3.86 0.01 8.76
CA SER A 95 4.90 0.98 9.09
C SER A 95 5.82 0.35 10.12
N ARG A 96 7.13 0.63 10.02
CA ARG A 96 8.08 0.30 11.09
C ARG A 96 7.80 1.10 12.36
N TYR A 97 7.18 2.26 12.21
CA TYR A 97 6.82 3.12 13.31
C TYR A 97 5.40 2.79 13.74
N GLU A 98 5.16 2.70 15.03
CA GLU A 98 3.83 2.56 15.61
C GLU A 98 3.27 3.96 15.90
N ASP A 99 2.28 4.40 15.12
CA ASP A 99 1.57 5.67 15.33
C ASP A 99 0.09 5.43 15.64
N LEU A 100 -0.30 5.68 16.90
CA LEU A 100 -1.67 5.50 17.38
C LEU A 100 -2.67 6.45 16.70
N ASN A 101 -2.25 7.64 16.30
CA ASN A 101 -3.13 8.58 15.61
C ASN A 101 -3.45 8.08 14.20
N LEU A 102 -2.42 7.65 13.45
CA LEU A 102 -2.63 7.06 12.13
C LEU A 102 -3.47 5.79 12.20
N ASN A 103 -3.24 4.94 13.19
CA ASN A 103 -4.08 3.76 13.45
C ASN A 103 -5.54 4.16 13.69
N SER A 104 -5.81 5.19 14.49
CA SER A 104 -7.17 5.69 14.74
C SER A 104 -7.83 6.28 13.50
N TRP A 105 -7.06 6.79 12.53
CA TRP A 105 -7.54 7.23 11.22
C TRP A 105 -7.70 6.08 10.21
N GLY A 106 -7.50 4.85 10.69
CA GLY A 106 -7.74 3.60 9.98
C GLY A 106 -6.57 3.09 9.15
N TYR A 107 -5.34 3.54 9.42
CA TYR A 107 -4.13 2.85 8.96
C TYR A 107 -3.85 1.66 9.88
N LEU A 108 -4.65 0.60 9.76
CA LEU A 108 -4.63 -0.51 10.72
C LEU A 108 -3.30 -1.28 10.72
N GLY A 109 -2.52 -1.20 9.64
CA GLY A 109 -1.19 -1.80 9.55
C GLY A 109 -0.12 -1.11 10.40
N GLU A 110 -0.38 0.05 11.02
CA GLU A 110 0.57 0.75 11.91
C GLU A 110 1.00 -0.09 13.11
N MET A 111 0.09 -0.90 13.66
CA MET A 111 0.31 -1.66 14.89
C MET A 111 0.68 -3.11 14.61
N VAL A 112 1.08 -3.43 13.38
CA VAL A 112 1.39 -4.79 12.94
C VAL A 112 2.90 -4.97 12.85
N SER A 113 3.40 -6.09 13.36
CA SER A 113 4.82 -6.45 13.24
C SER A 113 5.30 -6.39 11.80
N THR A 114 6.46 -5.79 11.58
CA THR A 114 7.13 -5.70 10.26
C THR A 114 7.44 -7.06 9.65
N ASP A 115 7.48 -8.11 10.46
CA ASP A 115 7.80 -9.48 10.06
C ASP A 115 6.57 -10.38 9.86
N SER A 116 5.37 -9.85 10.09
CA SER A 116 4.10 -10.60 10.02
C SER A 116 3.78 -11.20 8.65
N GLY A 117 4.27 -10.58 7.57
CA GLY A 117 3.89 -10.96 6.20
C GLY A 117 2.39 -10.80 5.90
N THR A 118 1.69 -9.90 6.61
CA THR A 118 0.25 -9.63 6.43
C THR A 118 -0.05 -8.31 5.71
N THR A 119 0.96 -7.48 5.47
CA THR A 119 0.82 -6.17 4.82
C THR A 119 1.60 -6.10 3.52
N LEU A 120 1.13 -5.30 2.55
CA LEU A 120 1.76 -5.15 1.25
C LEU A 120 3.18 -4.54 1.31
N THR A 121 3.35 -3.50 2.11
CA THR A 121 4.64 -2.80 2.27
C THR A 121 4.84 -2.32 3.70
N GLN A 122 6.09 -2.06 4.09
CA GLN A 122 6.50 -1.52 5.39
C GLN A 122 7.16 -0.15 5.22
N LYS A 123 6.47 0.92 5.64
CA LYS A 123 7.00 2.29 5.57
C LYS A 123 8.19 2.49 6.51
N THR A 124 9.24 3.13 6.01
CA THR A 124 10.41 3.55 6.80
C THR A 124 10.99 4.86 6.29
N HIS A 125 11.72 5.57 7.16
CA HIS A 125 12.67 6.62 6.76
C HIS A 125 14.13 6.17 6.88
N ASP A 126 14.36 5.00 7.46
CA ASP A 126 15.68 4.44 7.64
C ASP A 126 16.05 3.60 6.42
N HIS A 127 17.01 4.10 5.66
CA HIS A 127 17.55 3.46 4.45
C HIS A 127 18.32 2.16 4.76
N ASP A 128 18.83 2.00 5.99
CA ASP A 128 19.69 0.88 6.39
C ASP A 128 19.00 -0.14 7.31
N ALA A 129 17.91 0.23 7.98
CA ALA A 129 17.27 -0.65 8.97
C ALA A 129 16.31 -1.68 8.37
N LEU A 130 15.87 -1.51 7.12
CA LEU A 130 15.12 -2.55 6.42
C LEU A 130 16.03 -3.61 5.81
N SER A 131 17.18 -3.22 5.25
CA SER A 131 18.17 -4.16 4.70
C SER A 131 18.80 -5.06 5.77
N ARG A 132 18.97 -4.56 7.00
CA ARG A 132 19.57 -5.33 8.10
C ARG A 132 18.63 -6.31 8.82
N ARG A 133 17.31 -6.04 8.86
CA ARG A 133 16.34 -6.89 9.58
C ARG A 133 15.64 -7.90 8.67
N LEU A 134 15.53 -7.60 7.38
CA LEU A 134 14.73 -8.38 6.45
C LEU A 134 15.68 -8.99 5.41
N ASN A 135 16.10 -10.23 5.64
CA ASN A 135 16.86 -11.00 4.65
C ASN A 135 16.02 -11.08 3.35
N ASN A 136 16.57 -10.64 2.21
CA ASN A 136 15.92 -10.59 0.89
C ASN A 136 14.67 -9.71 0.83
N PHE A 137 14.85 -8.40 0.98
CA PHE A 137 13.76 -7.44 0.98
C PHE A 137 13.78 -6.54 -0.27
N THR A 138 12.63 -6.34 -0.89
CA THR A 138 12.47 -5.42 -2.03
C THR A 138 12.06 -4.04 -1.52
N ALA A 139 12.70 -2.98 -2.00
CA ALA A 139 12.40 -1.61 -1.60
C ALA A 139 11.81 -0.79 -2.75
N ILE A 140 10.77 -0.02 -2.46
CA ILE A 140 10.23 1.05 -3.32
C ILE A 140 10.74 2.37 -2.74
N LEU A 141 11.54 3.10 -3.53
CA LEU A 141 12.10 4.38 -3.12
C LEU A 141 11.21 5.54 -3.60
N VAL A 142 10.74 6.37 -2.67
CA VAL A 142 9.97 7.58 -2.98
C VAL A 142 10.85 8.80 -2.73
N CYS A 143 11.25 9.47 -3.81
CA CYS A 143 12.03 10.70 -3.75
C CYS A 143 11.12 11.92 -3.93
N LYS A 144 11.30 12.94 -3.10
CA LYS A 144 10.74 14.26 -3.33
C LYS A 144 11.80 15.13 -4.01
N GLN A 145 11.47 15.70 -5.17
CA GLN A 145 12.33 16.69 -5.81
C GLN A 145 12.35 17.95 -4.94
N TYR A 146 13.49 18.28 -4.35
CA TYR A 146 13.71 19.60 -3.75
C TYR A 146 14.08 20.55 -4.89
N PHE A 147 13.17 21.43 -5.27
CA PHE A 147 13.54 22.61 -6.06
C PHE A 147 14.30 23.55 -5.14
N SER A 148 15.61 23.64 -5.30
CA SER A 148 16.38 24.79 -4.82
C SER A 148 16.07 25.95 -5.74
N ILE A 149 15.25 26.89 -5.30
CA ILE A 149 15.18 28.20 -5.95
C ILE A 149 16.44 28.94 -5.47
N LEU A 150 17.47 28.97 -6.33
CA LEU A 150 18.55 29.96 -6.25
C LEU A 150 18.07 31.27 -6.86
#